data_AF-A0A2I0WNW3-F1
#
_entry.id   AF-A0A2I0WNW3-F1
#
_cell.length_a   1.000
_cell.length_b   1.000
_cell.length_c   1.000
_cell.angle_alpha   90.00
_cell.angle_beta   90.00
_cell.angle_gamma   90.00
#
_symmetry.space_group_name_H-M   'P 1'
#
loop_
_entity.id
_entity.type
_entity.pdbx_description
1 polymer ?
#
loop_
_entity_poly.entity_id
_entity_poly.type
_entity_poly.pdbx_seq_one_letter_code
_entity_poly.pdbx_strand_id
1 'polypeptide(L)'
;MVMELIVEGKRVKLKGEPGLSRAGVSLRSMVKIIHEEGGGFLVELQSLEEQEEGEKKPIPALVQPHLREFEDVFQPPVGLPPDREQEHQIILKEGVSPISVRPYRYPQVQKDEIEKLVGEMLEGGIIQPSVSPFSSPVLLVKKKGWELEVLC
;
A
#
# COMPACT_ATOMS: atom_id res chain seq x y z
N MET A 1 -11.44 34.70 11.91
CA MET A 1 -10.31 34.18 11.11
C MET A 1 -10.52 34.62 9.67
N VAL A 2 -9.51 35.22 9.04
CA VAL A 2 -9.60 35.74 7.67
C VAL A 2 -8.47 35.12 6.88
N MET A 3 -8.81 34.46 5.77
CA MET A 3 -7.85 33.83 4.86
C MET A 3 -7.99 34.50 3.48
N GLU A 4 -6.87 34.88 2.89
CA GLU A 4 -6.83 35.48 1.55
C GLU A 4 -6.12 34.50 0.61
N LEU A 5 -6.73 34.21 -0.53
CA LEU A 5 -6.21 33.25 -1.51
C LEU A 5 -6.54 33.72 -2.92
N ILE A 6 -5.69 33.34 -3.88
CA ILE A 6 -5.82 33.73 -5.29
C ILE A 6 -6.34 32.52 -6.05
N VAL A 7 -7.54 32.64 -6.62
CA VAL A 7 -8.18 31.59 -7.43
C VAL A 7 -8.38 32.17 -8.83
N GLU A 8 -7.83 31.51 -9.85
CA GLU A 8 -7.91 31.93 -11.27
C GLU A 8 -7.49 33.40 -11.50
N GLY A 9 -6.46 33.86 -10.80
CA GLY A 9 -5.94 35.24 -10.91
C GLY A 9 -6.77 36.30 -10.21
N LYS A 10 -7.87 35.93 -9.52
CA LYS A 10 -8.69 36.85 -8.72
C LYS A 10 -8.41 36.66 -7.23
N ARG A 11 -8.28 37.78 -6.51
CA ARG A 11 -8.04 37.77 -5.06
C ARG A 11 -9.34 37.54 -4.32
N VAL A 12 -9.46 36.39 -3.64
CA VAL A 12 -10.64 35.99 -2.88
C VAL A 12 -10.32 36.03 -1.39
N LYS A 13 -11.23 36.62 -0.61
CA LYS A 13 -11.09 36.80 0.85
C LYS A 13 -12.16 36.01 1.57
N LEU A 14 -11.77 34.93 2.25
CA LEU A 14 -12.63 34.12 3.09
C LEU A 14 -12.61 34.70 4.50
N LYS A 15 -13.74 35.25 4.96
CA LYS A 15 -13.93 35.76 6.32
C LYS A 15 -14.88 34.82 7.05
N GLY A 16 -14.37 34.14 8.07
CA GLY A 16 -15.22 33.31 8.92
C GLY A 16 -16.22 34.18 9.69
N GLU A 17 -17.49 33.77 9.68
CA GLU A 17 -18.55 34.45 10.42
C GLU A 17 -18.43 34.14 11.92
N PRO A 18 -18.32 35.17 12.79
CA PRO A 18 -18.08 34.97 14.22
C PRO A 18 -19.28 34.39 14.99
N GLY A 19 -20.48 34.37 14.38
CA GLY A 19 -21.70 33.80 14.96
C GLY A 19 -21.97 32.33 14.60
N LEU A 20 -21.15 31.73 13.73
CA LEU A 20 -21.36 30.33 13.31
C LEU A 20 -20.97 29.37 14.44
N SER A 21 -21.94 28.61 14.95
CA SER A 21 -21.69 27.60 15.97
C SER A 21 -20.74 26.53 15.43
N ARG A 22 -19.63 26.29 16.13
CA ARG A 22 -18.71 25.17 15.86
C ARG A 22 -19.29 23.87 16.44
N ALA A 23 -20.50 23.51 16.04
CA ALA A 23 -21.14 22.26 16.45
C ALA A 23 -20.90 21.20 15.38
N GLY A 24 -20.33 20.06 15.78
CA GLY A 24 -20.27 18.89 14.90
C GLY A 24 -21.69 18.44 14.56
N VAL A 25 -22.01 18.33 13.27
CA VAL A 25 -23.30 17.86 12.77
C VAL A 25 -23.17 16.47 12.18
N SER A 26 -24.18 15.63 12.37
CA SER A 26 -24.24 14.33 11.72
C SER A 26 -24.42 14.47 10.20
N LEU A 27 -23.91 13.51 9.42
CA LEU A 27 -24.10 13.48 7.97
C LEU A 27 -25.59 13.53 7.57
N ARG A 28 -26.47 12.90 8.35
CA ARG A 28 -27.93 12.94 8.10
C ARG A 28 -28.49 14.35 8.25
N SER A 29 -28.06 15.07 9.28
CA SER A 29 -28.47 16.46 9.51
C SER A 29 -27.95 17.38 8.40
N MET A 30 -26.71 17.18 7.96
CA MET A 30 -26.08 17.94 6.88
C MET A 30 -26.84 17.78 5.55
N VAL A 31 -27.15 16.54 5.15
CA VAL A 31 -27.89 16.26 3.91
C VAL A 31 -29.29 16.90 3.93
N LYS A 32 -29.96 16.90 5.08
CA LYS A 32 -31.28 17.53 5.24
C LYS A 32 -31.20 19.04 5.03
N ILE A 33 -30.22 19.71 5.63
CA ILE A 33 -30.02 21.16 5.50
C ILE A 33 -29.71 21.53 4.05
N ILE A 34 -28.84 20.78 3.37
CA ILE A 34 -28.51 21.01 1.95
C ILE A 34 -29.76 20.91 1.06
N HIS A 35 -30.66 19.97 1.36
CA HIS A 35 -31.90 19.79 0.62
C HIS A 35 -32.93 20.91 0.90
N GLU A 36 -32.90 21.52 2.09
CA GLU A 36 -33.79 22.63 2.48
C GLU A 36 -33.28 23.99 2.00
N GLU A 37 -31.97 24.24 2.05
CA GLU A 37 -31.35 25.54 1.71
C GLU A 37 -30.86 25.64 0.25
N GLY A 38 -31.02 24.58 -0.55
CA GLY A 38 -30.78 24.60 -2.00
C GLY A 38 -29.32 24.40 -2.42
N GLY A 39 -28.43 24.04 -1.50
CA GLY A 39 -27.04 23.71 -1.81
C GLY A 39 -26.07 23.99 -0.65
N GLY A 40 -24.85 23.48 -0.76
CA GLY A 40 -23.77 23.76 0.20
C GLY A 40 -22.40 23.44 -0.40
N PHE A 41 -21.36 24.04 0.16
CA PHE A 41 -19.97 23.74 -0.20
C PHE A 41 -19.35 22.81 0.85
N LEU A 42 -18.77 21.70 0.41
CA LEU A 42 -17.92 20.86 1.25
C LEU A 42 -16.47 21.29 1.03
N VAL A 43 -15.86 21.82 2.09
CA VAL A 43 -14.45 22.23 2.07
C VAL A 43 -13.67 21.21 2.90
N GLU A 44 -12.93 20.35 2.21
CA GLU A 44 -11.98 19.45 2.85
C GLU A 44 -10.65 20.19 3.03
N LEU A 45 -10.26 20.40 4.28
CA LEU A 45 -8.94 20.94 4.64
C LEU A 45 -8.06 19.74 4.99
N GLN A 46 -7.23 19.33 4.04
CA GLN A 46 -6.14 18.41 4.33
C GLN A 46 -4.92 19.23 4.74
N SER A 47 -4.26 18.86 5.83
CA SER A 47 -2.86 19.24 5.98
C SER A 47 -2.13 18.57 4.83
N LEU A 48 -1.53 19.37 3.94
CA LEU A 48 -0.38 18.92 3.19
C LEU A 48 0.73 18.77 4.23
N GLU A 49 0.68 17.67 4.98
CA GLU A 49 1.92 17.04 5.39
C GLU A 49 2.57 16.71 4.05
N GLU A 50 3.45 17.60 3.57
CA GLU A 50 4.61 17.11 2.83
C GLU A 50 5.05 15.92 3.65
N GLN A 51 4.96 14.72 3.08
CA GLN A 51 5.65 13.59 3.65
C GLN A 51 7.07 14.12 3.80
N GLU A 52 7.46 14.45 5.03
CA GLU A 52 8.85 14.67 5.34
C GLU A 52 9.46 13.34 4.90
N GLU A 53 10.07 13.30 3.71
CA GLU A 53 11.15 12.39 3.42
C GLU A 53 12.08 12.59 4.59
N GLY A 54 11.93 11.75 5.62
CA GLY A 54 12.40 12.05 6.96
C GLY A 54 13.82 12.57 6.88
N GLU A 55 14.07 13.73 7.51
CA GLU A 55 15.32 14.51 7.42
C GLU A 55 16.46 13.65 6.89
N LYS A 56 16.81 13.79 5.60
CA LYS A 56 17.93 13.05 5.00
C LYS A 56 19.21 13.51 5.68
N LYS A 57 19.51 12.91 6.83
CA LYS A 57 20.76 13.12 7.55
C LYS A 57 21.88 12.83 6.56
N PRO A 58 22.88 13.70 6.44
CA PRO A 58 23.94 13.53 5.46
C PRO A 58 24.60 12.17 5.69
N ILE A 59 24.57 11.33 4.66
CA ILE A 59 25.18 9.99 4.68
C ILE A 59 26.66 10.16 5.06
N PRO A 60 27.15 9.50 6.12
CA PRO A 60 28.54 9.65 6.56
C PRO A 60 29.53 9.37 5.42
N ALA A 61 30.55 10.21 5.27
CA ALA A 61 31.51 10.12 4.17
C ALA A 61 32.21 8.75 4.08
N LEU A 62 32.31 8.02 5.21
CA LEU A 62 32.92 6.69 5.29
C LEU A 62 32.14 5.61 4.51
N VAL A 63 30.81 5.70 4.45
CA VAL A 63 29.96 4.68 3.81
C VAL A 63 29.60 5.01 2.36
N GLN A 64 29.78 6.26 1.92
CA GLN A 64 29.48 6.67 0.54
C GLN A 64 30.21 5.84 -0.54
N PRO A 65 31.50 5.47 -0.39
CA PRO A 65 32.17 4.62 -1.38
C PRO A 65 31.51 3.24 -1.51
N HIS A 66 31.16 2.63 -0.37
CA HIS A 66 30.56 1.30 -0.31
C HIS A 66 29.14 1.28 -0.88
N LEU A 67 28.36 2.35 -0.64
CA LEU A 67 27.01 2.46 -1.21
C LEU A 67 27.03 2.57 -2.74
N ARG A 68 28.07 3.20 -3.31
CA ARG A 68 28.27 3.25 -4.76
C ARG A 68 28.78 1.92 -5.32
N GLU A 69 29.63 1.23 -4.56
CA GLU A 69 30.18 -0.07 -4.95
C GLU A 69 29.10 -1.15 -5.04
N PHE A 70 28.15 -1.17 -4.09
CA PHE A 70 27.08 -2.17 -4.00
C PHE A 70 25.71 -1.59 -4.35
N GLU A 71 25.65 -0.60 -5.26
CA GLU A 71 24.41 0.05 -5.66
C GLU A 71 23.39 -0.96 -6.23
N ASP A 72 23.88 -2.00 -6.89
CA ASP A 72 23.10 -3.12 -7.45
C ASP A 72 22.35 -3.93 -6.39
N VAL A 73 22.92 -4.10 -5.19
CA VAL A 73 22.30 -4.84 -4.07
C VAL A 73 21.02 -4.17 -3.57
N PHE A 74 20.89 -2.85 -3.77
CA PHE A 74 19.73 -2.08 -3.34
C PHE A 74 18.63 -1.97 -4.41
N GLN A 75 18.87 -2.50 -5.61
CA GLN A 75 17.85 -2.52 -6.66
C GLN A 75 16.82 -3.63 -6.40
N PRO A 76 15.55 -3.44 -6.81
CA PRO A 76 14.58 -4.51 -6.72
C PRO A 76 15.06 -5.73 -7.52
N PRO A 77 14.92 -6.96 -6.97
CA PRO A 77 15.39 -8.15 -7.65
C PRO A 77 14.63 -8.34 -8.97
N VAL A 78 15.38 -8.60 -10.04
CA VAL A 78 14.83 -8.89 -11.36
C VAL A 78 14.99 -10.39 -11.62
N GLY A 79 14.02 -11.17 -11.16
CA GLY A 79 14.01 -12.63 -11.32
C GLY A 79 14.71 -13.41 -10.21
N LEU A 80 15.00 -14.68 -10.52
CA LEU A 80 15.66 -15.60 -9.59
C LEU A 80 17.11 -15.18 -9.34
N PRO A 81 17.63 -15.39 -8.11
CA PRO A 81 19.04 -15.15 -7.83
C PRO A 81 19.93 -16.02 -8.75
N PRO A 82 21.16 -15.57 -9.06
CA PRO A 82 22.09 -16.36 -9.84
C PRO A 82 22.39 -17.69 -9.15
N ASP A 83 22.74 -18.71 -9.94
CA ASP A 83 23.12 -20.03 -9.42
C ASP A 83 24.23 -19.89 -8.38
N ARG A 84 24.03 -20.55 -7.24
CA ARG A 84 24.97 -20.58 -6.11
C ARG A 84 25.44 -22.01 -5.90
N GLU A 85 26.58 -22.17 -5.23
CA GLU A 85 27.10 -23.50 -4.87
C GLU A 85 26.14 -24.31 -3.98
N GLN A 86 25.24 -23.62 -3.25
CA GLN A 86 24.25 -24.23 -2.40
C GLN A 86 22.84 -23.82 -2.81
N GLU A 87 22.06 -24.79 -3.27
CA GLU A 87 20.63 -24.64 -3.55
C GLU A 87 19.77 -25.10 -2.37
N HIS A 88 18.59 -24.51 -2.23
CA HIS A 88 17.62 -24.97 -1.25
C HIS A 88 16.92 -26.24 -1.76
N GLN A 89 17.09 -27.36 -1.06
CA GLN A 89 16.43 -28.62 -1.40
C GLN A 89 15.45 -29.05 -0.29
N ILE A 90 14.23 -29.38 -0.69
CA ILE A 90 13.22 -29.97 0.19
C ILE A 90 13.21 -31.48 -0.01
N ILE A 91 13.83 -32.23 0.92
CA ILE A 91 13.88 -33.69 0.87
C ILE A 91 12.62 -34.28 1.51
N LEU A 92 11.89 -35.10 0.74
CA LEU A 92 10.70 -35.78 1.23
C LEU A 92 11.09 -37.01 2.07
N LYS A 93 10.33 -37.28 3.13
CA LYS A 93 10.47 -38.53 3.89
C LYS A 93 9.97 -39.70 3.04
N GLU A 94 10.61 -40.87 3.19
CA GLU A 94 10.20 -42.09 2.51
C GLU A 94 8.74 -42.45 2.82
N GLY A 95 8.01 -42.89 1.78
CA GLY A 95 6.61 -43.31 1.90
C GLY A 95 5.58 -42.17 1.94
N VAL A 96 5.99 -40.90 1.84
CA VAL A 96 5.06 -39.75 1.79
C VAL A 96 4.54 -39.53 0.36
N SER A 97 3.22 -39.61 0.19
CA SER A 97 2.55 -39.24 -1.06
C SER A 97 2.38 -37.72 -1.19
N PRO A 98 2.27 -37.17 -2.41
CA PRO A 98 1.98 -35.76 -2.61
C PRO A 98 0.70 -35.30 -1.93
N ILE A 99 0.71 -34.08 -1.38
CA ILE A 99 -0.45 -33.45 -0.73
C ILE A 99 -0.96 -32.35 -1.64
N SER A 100 -2.19 -32.49 -2.12
CA SER A 100 -2.89 -31.45 -2.88
C SER A 100 -4.13 -30.99 -2.11
N VAL A 101 -4.06 -29.78 -1.57
CA VAL A 101 -5.15 -29.13 -0.86
C VAL A 101 -5.86 -28.14 -1.78
N ARG A 102 -7.19 -28.08 -1.70
CA ARG A 102 -8.00 -27.12 -2.46
C ARG A 102 -7.81 -25.71 -1.86
N PRO A 103 -7.72 -24.66 -2.70
CA PRO A 103 -7.71 -23.28 -2.23
C PRO A 103 -8.94 -22.93 -1.39
N TYR A 104 -8.77 -22.04 -0.41
CA TYR A 104 -9.89 -21.50 0.36
C TYR A 104 -10.78 -20.59 -0.48
N ARG A 105 -12.03 -20.42 -0.03
CA ARG A 105 -12.98 -19.49 -0.65
C ARG A 105 -12.75 -18.09 -0.10
N TYR A 106 -12.41 -17.16 -0.99
CA TYR A 106 -12.19 -15.76 -0.66
C TYR A 106 -13.35 -14.87 -1.12
N PRO A 107 -13.75 -13.86 -0.33
CA PRO A 107 -14.57 -12.76 -0.82
C PRO A 107 -13.87 -12.05 -1.98
N GLN A 108 -14.65 -11.41 -2.86
CA GLN A 108 -14.12 -10.77 -4.08
C GLN A 108 -12.95 -9.82 -3.78
N VAL A 109 -13.09 -8.94 -2.78
CA VAL A 109 -12.05 -7.97 -2.40
C VAL A 109 -10.73 -8.63 -2.01
N GLN A 110 -10.76 -9.76 -1.30
CA GLN A 110 -9.54 -10.47 -0.92
C GLN A 110 -8.94 -11.22 -2.10
N LYS A 111 -9.79 -11.77 -2.96
CA LYS A 111 -9.36 -12.44 -4.19
C LYS A 111 -8.62 -11.47 -5.11
N ASP A 112 -9.16 -10.27 -5.30
CA ASP A 112 -8.56 -9.25 -6.16
C ASP A 112 -7.16 -8.84 -5.63
N GLU A 113 -7.00 -8.69 -4.32
CA GLU A 113 -5.69 -8.39 -3.71
C GLU A 113 -4.69 -9.56 -3.86
N ILE A 114 -5.15 -10.81 -3.68
CA ILE A 114 -4.30 -11.99 -3.90
C ILE A 114 -3.85 -12.05 -5.35
N GLU A 115 -4.75 -11.84 -6.32
CA GLU A 115 -4.40 -11.85 -7.75
C GLU A 115 -3.41 -10.75 -8.11
N LYS A 116 -3.55 -9.55 -7.51
CA LYS A 116 -2.60 -8.45 -7.65
C LYS A 116 -1.21 -8.84 -7.12
N LEU A 117 -1.11 -9.32 -5.88
CA LEU A 117 0.16 -9.72 -5.27
C LEU A 117 0.83 -10.87 -6.03
N VAL A 118 0.03 -11.83 -6.50
CA VAL A 118 0.54 -12.92 -7.36
C VAL A 118 1.07 -12.38 -8.69
N GLY A 119 0.40 -11.40 -9.30
CA GLY A 119 0.87 -10.71 -10.50
C GLY A 119 2.23 -10.03 -10.27
N GLU A 120 2.36 -9.26 -9.19
CA GLU A 120 3.62 -8.59 -8.82
C GLU A 120 4.76 -9.60 -8.60
N MET A 121 4.48 -10.73 -7.93
CA MET A 121 5.48 -11.79 -7.73
C MET A 121 5.87 -12.52 -9.03
N LEU A 122 4.94 -12.67 -9.98
CA LEU A 122 5.21 -13.23 -11.30
C LEU A 122 6.07 -12.26 -12.14
N GLU A 123 5.74 -10.97 -12.15
CA GLU A 123 6.51 -9.93 -12.83
C GLU A 123 7.92 -9.80 -12.27
N GLY A 124 8.06 -9.88 -10.94
CA GLY A 124 9.35 -9.90 -10.25
C GLY A 124 10.12 -11.22 -10.40
N GLY A 125 9.52 -12.25 -11.01
CA GLY A 125 10.13 -13.57 -11.20
C GLY A 125 10.44 -14.33 -9.90
N ILE A 126 9.74 -14.00 -8.81
CA ILE A 126 9.83 -14.68 -7.51
C ILE A 126 9.12 -16.04 -7.59
N ILE A 127 8.03 -16.11 -8.35
CA ILE A 127 7.26 -17.34 -8.59
C ILE A 127 7.06 -17.57 -10.09
N GLN A 128 6.70 -18.79 -10.45
CA GLN A 128 6.37 -19.17 -11.83
C GLN A 128 5.19 -20.16 -11.86
N PRO A 129 4.40 -20.19 -12.94
CA PRO A 129 3.37 -21.21 -13.12
C PRO A 129 3.98 -22.62 -13.09
N SER A 130 3.34 -23.55 -12.38
CA SER A 130 3.80 -24.94 -12.29
C SER A 130 2.62 -25.91 -12.30
N VAL A 131 2.91 -27.14 -12.75
CA VAL A 131 1.95 -28.28 -12.69
C VAL A 131 2.48 -29.26 -11.64
N SER A 132 2.40 -28.86 -10.38
CA SER A 132 2.92 -29.64 -9.25
C SER A 132 1.88 -30.63 -8.72
N PRO A 133 2.26 -31.85 -8.32
CA PRO A 133 1.39 -32.75 -7.56
C PRO A 133 1.19 -32.29 -6.10
N PHE A 134 1.95 -31.30 -5.64
CA PHE A 134 1.79 -30.65 -4.34
C PHE A 134 1.05 -29.32 -4.47
N SER A 135 0.11 -29.05 -3.57
CA SER A 135 -0.52 -27.73 -3.45
C SER A 135 -0.89 -27.39 -2.01
N SER A 136 -0.52 -26.19 -1.59
CA SER A 136 -0.92 -25.58 -0.31
C SER A 136 -1.85 -24.38 -0.58
N PRO A 137 -2.86 -24.14 0.26
CA PRO A 137 -3.73 -22.98 0.10
C PRO A 137 -3.02 -21.72 0.60
N VAL A 138 -3.14 -20.64 -0.15
CA VAL A 138 -2.70 -19.30 0.26
C VAL A 138 -3.63 -18.76 1.35
N LEU A 139 -3.10 -17.95 2.27
CA LEU A 139 -3.79 -17.15 3.28
C LEU A 139 -3.40 -15.67 3.15
N LEU A 140 -4.37 -14.77 3.25
CA LEU A 140 -4.13 -13.33 3.28
C LEU A 140 -4.01 -12.86 4.73
N VAL A 141 -2.86 -12.26 5.08
CA VAL A 141 -2.59 -11.79 6.44
C VAL A 141 -2.39 -10.28 6.42
N LYS A 142 -2.92 -9.60 7.43
CA LYS A 142 -2.75 -8.16 7.59
C LYS A 142 -1.53 -7.87 8.47
N LYS A 143 -0.57 -7.11 7.93
CA LYS A 143 0.63 -6.66 8.62
C LYS A 143 0.36 -5.41 9.46
N LYS A 144 1.27 -5.14 10.41
CA LYS A 144 1.31 -3.87 11.14
C LYS A 144 1.61 -2.75 10.13
N GLY A 145 0.61 -1.93 9.82
CA GLY A 145 0.69 -0.92 8.76
C GLY A 145 -0.49 -0.95 7.77
N TRP A 146 -1.43 -1.89 7.91
CA TRP A 146 -2.59 -2.09 7.01
C TRP A 146 -2.25 -2.67 5.64
N GLU A 147 -1.00 -3.05 5.43
CA GLU A 147 -0.55 -3.80 4.26
C GLU A 147 -0.97 -5.27 4.36
N LEU A 148 -1.34 -5.87 3.23
CA LEU A 148 -1.76 -7.25 3.11
C LEU A 148 -0.63 -8.07 2.49
N GLU A 149 -0.37 -9.25 3.02
CA GLU A 149 0.66 -10.17 2.52
C GLU A 149 0.06 -11.57 2.30
N VAL A 150 0.51 -12.20 1.22
CA VAL A 150 0.17 -13.58 0.87
C VAL A 150 1.11 -14.53 1.63
N LEU A 151 0.51 -15.46 2.39
CA LEU A 151 1.20 -16.52 3.11
C LEU A 151 0.81 -17.89 2.51
N CYS A 152 1.80 -18.73 2.21
CA CYS A 152 1.60 -20.08 1.66
C CYS A 152 1.80 -21.17 2.71
#